data_AF-A0A453NC73-F1
#
_entry.id   AF-A0A453NC73-F1
#
_cell.length_a   1.000
_cell.length_b   1.000
_cell.length_c   1.000
_cell.angle_alpha   90.00
_cell.angle_beta   90.00
_cell.angle_gamma   90.00
#
_symmetry.space_group_name_H-M   'P 1'
#
loop_
_entity.id
_entity.type
_entity.pdbx_description
1 polymer ?
#
loop_
_entity_poly.entity_id
_entity_poly.type
_entity_poly.pdbx_seq_one_letter_code
_entity_poly.pdbx_strand_id
1 'polypeptide(L)'
;MEPSLAKRYSNLRFFPHGPRNCYTLRSLVMGNKYLVRASFYYGNYDGLGKPPVFDLYLGTNYWHEVNYSDAGAFNWMDIILVVPTDYLQVCLVNKGMGNPFISGLDLRPLNTTLYPEVNASQSLVLVNSNRFHMGPTDNSIIRYPSDPLDRIWTTYNAIPNCTKISATSPMHNNLRDVYDVPPSVMQNAATVNSSRIDFSWNPSDPSANINSKYFFIFYFAELQHVPSKAVRQFDIIVNNKTWNSRPYTPTFLFANYFSGVVQGMENYSVSLVATKNATLPPILNAMEMYLVKPITAVATDPEDG
;
A
#
# COMPACT_ATOMS: atom_id res chain seq x y z
N MET A 1 -4.16 23.20 -15.20
CA MET A 1 -4.94 21.98 -15.48
C MET A 1 -3.98 20.82 -15.31
N GLU A 2 -4.02 20.20 -14.13
CA GLU A 2 -3.16 19.08 -13.73
C GLU A 2 -3.52 17.80 -14.51
N PRO A 3 -2.55 16.93 -14.85
CA PRO A 3 -2.81 15.72 -15.62
C PRO A 3 -3.81 14.80 -14.92
N SER A 4 -4.98 14.65 -15.54
CA SER A 4 -6.05 13.67 -15.27
C SER A 4 -6.43 13.44 -13.80
N LEU A 5 -7.09 14.41 -13.18
CA LEU A 5 -7.86 14.12 -11.98
C LEU A 5 -8.91 13.04 -12.31
N ALA A 6 -8.84 11.88 -11.65
CA ALA A 6 -9.84 10.83 -11.86
C ALA A 6 -11.24 11.39 -11.58
N LYS A 7 -12.22 11.13 -12.47
CA LYS A 7 -13.59 11.67 -12.41
C LYS A 7 -14.25 11.57 -11.02
N ARG A 8 -13.85 10.59 -10.22
CA ARG A 8 -14.30 10.41 -8.83
C ARG A 8 -14.04 11.62 -7.94
N TYR A 9 -12.97 12.36 -8.17
CA TYR A 9 -12.59 13.51 -7.36
C TYR A 9 -13.26 14.80 -7.86
N SER A 10 -14.03 14.74 -8.94
CA SER A 10 -14.81 15.90 -9.40
C SER A 10 -16.02 16.20 -8.52
N ASN A 11 -16.44 15.26 -7.67
CA ASN A 11 -17.55 15.42 -6.75
C ASN A 11 -17.20 14.82 -5.37
N LEU A 12 -17.92 15.25 -4.34
CA LEU A 12 -17.87 14.64 -3.01
C LEU A 12 -19.25 14.67 -2.36
N ARG A 13 -19.42 13.86 -1.33
CA ARG A 13 -20.53 13.96 -0.38
C ARG A 13 -19.97 14.34 0.98
N PHE A 14 -20.54 15.36 1.60
CA PHE A 14 -20.20 15.78 2.96
C PHE A 14 -21.37 15.53 3.92
N PHE A 15 -21.06 15.50 5.22
CA PHE A 15 -21.99 15.15 6.28
C PHE A 15 -22.01 16.24 7.35
N PRO A 16 -22.92 17.24 7.25
CA PRO A 16 -22.97 18.36 8.19
C PRO A 16 -23.63 18.03 9.53
N HIS A 17 -24.29 16.88 9.63
CA HIS A 17 -25.05 16.46 10.79
C HIS A 17 -24.70 15.03 11.20
N GLY A 18 -24.92 14.73 12.47
CA GLY A 18 -24.69 13.42 13.06
C GLY A 18 -23.22 13.20 13.48
N PRO A 19 -22.99 12.55 14.63
CA PRO A 19 -21.63 12.24 15.07
C PRO A 19 -20.99 11.12 14.23
N ARG A 20 -21.79 10.32 13.52
CA ARG A 20 -21.35 9.14 12.77
C ARG A 20 -22.24 8.92 11.56
N ASN A 21 -21.63 8.81 10.38
CA ASN A 21 -22.33 8.63 9.11
C ASN A 21 -21.76 7.39 8.40
N CYS A 22 -22.61 6.38 8.16
CA CYS A 22 -22.16 5.08 7.66
C CYS A 22 -22.74 4.74 6.28
N TYR A 23 -21.89 4.25 5.40
CA TYR A 23 -22.30 3.50 4.21
C TYR A 23 -22.40 2.02 4.57
N THR A 24 -23.44 1.34 4.09
CA THR A 24 -23.56 -0.12 4.19
C THR A 24 -23.30 -0.72 2.81
N LEU A 25 -22.17 -1.41 2.67
CA LEU A 25 -21.83 -2.20 1.49
C LEU A 25 -22.45 -3.59 1.68
N ARG A 26 -23.37 -3.99 0.79
CA ARG A 26 -24.12 -5.26 0.89
C ARG A 26 -23.67 -6.26 -0.17
N SER A 27 -24.25 -7.46 -0.12
CA SER A 27 -24.01 -8.55 -1.08
C SER A 27 -22.57 -9.05 -1.03
N LEU A 28 -22.00 -9.09 0.17
CA LEU A 28 -20.67 -9.65 0.42
C LEU A 28 -20.79 -11.14 0.71
N VAL A 29 -19.71 -11.86 0.49
CA VAL A 29 -19.61 -13.26 0.88
C VAL A 29 -18.83 -13.31 2.18
N MET A 30 -19.51 -13.72 3.25
CA MET A 30 -18.88 -13.93 4.56
C MET A 30 -17.64 -14.82 4.43
N GLY A 31 -16.56 -14.45 5.11
CA GLY A 31 -15.29 -15.18 5.07
C GLY A 31 -14.41 -14.88 3.84
N ASN A 32 -14.93 -14.19 2.82
CA ASN A 32 -14.10 -13.74 1.72
C ASN A 32 -13.29 -12.50 2.07
N LYS A 33 -12.21 -12.31 1.30
CA LYS A 33 -11.28 -11.20 1.45
C LYS A 33 -11.65 -10.06 0.50
N TYR A 34 -11.58 -8.84 0.99
CA TYR A 34 -11.90 -7.64 0.22
C TYR A 34 -10.85 -6.56 0.44
N LEU A 35 -10.52 -5.83 -0.62
CA LEU A 35 -9.89 -4.53 -0.55
C LEU A 35 -10.99 -3.47 -0.55
N VAL A 36 -10.99 -2.62 0.48
CA VAL A 36 -11.88 -1.46 0.61
C VAL A 36 -11.03 -0.21 0.49
N ARG A 37 -11.46 0.74 -0.35
CA ARG A 37 -10.78 2.03 -0.51
C ARG A 37 -11.73 3.18 -0.25
N ALA A 38 -11.39 4.05 0.69
CA ALA A 38 -12.02 5.36 0.82
C ALA A 38 -11.11 6.41 0.16
N SER A 39 -11.66 7.20 -0.77
CA SER A 39 -10.93 8.23 -1.52
C SER A 39 -11.48 9.61 -1.22
N PHE A 40 -10.58 10.58 -1.16
CA PHE A 40 -10.90 11.93 -0.73
C PHE A 40 -10.13 13.01 -1.48
N TYR A 41 -10.85 14.06 -1.83
CA TYR A 41 -10.33 15.32 -2.31
C TYR A 41 -11.19 16.45 -1.75
N TYR A 42 -10.60 17.31 -0.93
CA TYR A 42 -11.34 18.42 -0.31
C TYR A 42 -11.65 19.53 -1.32
N GLY A 43 -10.66 19.93 -2.13
CA GLY A 43 -10.86 20.91 -3.21
C GLY A 43 -11.43 22.26 -2.75
N ASN A 44 -11.32 22.57 -1.45
CA ASN A 44 -11.94 23.72 -0.81
C ASN A 44 -13.45 23.87 -1.10
N TYR A 45 -14.20 22.76 -1.11
CA TYR A 45 -15.61 22.76 -1.54
C TYR A 45 -16.53 23.69 -0.75
N ASP A 46 -16.16 24.04 0.48
CA ASP A 46 -16.92 24.91 1.39
C ASP A 46 -16.38 26.35 1.48
N GLY A 47 -15.29 26.65 0.76
CA GLY A 47 -14.67 27.98 0.73
C GLY A 47 -13.91 28.39 2.01
N LEU A 48 -13.77 27.50 3.00
CA LEU A 48 -13.16 27.83 4.29
C LEU A 48 -11.63 27.77 4.30
N GLY A 49 -11.03 27.12 3.30
CA GLY A 49 -9.59 26.92 3.20
C GLY A 49 -9.01 26.04 4.31
N LYS A 50 -9.86 25.31 5.05
CA LYS A 50 -9.49 24.51 6.21
C LYS A 50 -10.04 23.09 6.05
N PRO A 51 -9.23 22.14 5.58
CA PRO A 51 -9.65 20.75 5.45
C PRO A 51 -10.15 20.18 6.78
N PRO A 52 -11.23 19.39 6.78
CA PRO A 52 -11.76 18.79 7.99
C PRO A 52 -10.93 17.61 8.47
N VAL A 53 -10.97 17.34 9.78
CA VAL A 53 -10.34 16.16 10.41
C VAL A 53 -11.43 15.27 11.02
N PHE A 54 -11.43 13.99 10.66
CA PHE A 54 -12.43 13.03 11.08
C PHE A 54 -11.89 11.59 11.02
N ASP A 55 -12.55 10.67 11.72
CA ASP A 55 -12.09 9.27 11.76
C ASP A 55 -12.88 8.38 10.79
N LEU A 56 -12.22 7.35 10.28
CA LEU A 56 -12.82 6.24 9.55
C LEU A 56 -12.91 5.00 10.43
N TYR A 57 -14.02 4.29 10.29
CA TYR A 57 -14.27 3.02 10.93
C TYR A 57 -14.82 1.98 9.95
N LEU A 58 -14.43 0.72 10.14
CA LEU A 58 -15.09 -0.44 9.55
C LEU A 58 -15.95 -1.12 10.61
N GLY A 59 -17.27 -0.95 10.52
CA GLY A 59 -18.16 -1.25 11.64
C GLY A 59 -17.68 -0.47 12.87
N THR A 60 -17.46 -1.14 13.99
CA THR A 60 -16.91 -0.51 15.21
C THR A 60 -15.38 -0.50 15.27
N ASN A 61 -14.68 -1.10 14.29
CA ASN A 61 -13.22 -1.17 14.29
C ASN A 61 -12.61 0.12 13.70
N TYR A 62 -11.71 0.76 14.44
CA TYR A 62 -11.03 1.97 14.01
C TYR A 62 -10.11 1.71 12.81
N TRP A 63 -10.37 2.39 11.70
CA TRP A 63 -9.62 2.26 10.46
C TRP A 63 -8.47 3.29 10.39
N HIS A 64 -8.76 4.59 10.34
CA HIS A 64 -7.73 5.63 10.17
C HIS A 64 -8.27 7.03 10.47
N GLU A 65 -7.40 7.97 10.84
CA GLU A 65 -7.74 9.40 10.96
C GLU A 65 -7.52 10.07 9.62
N VAL A 66 -8.56 10.64 9.05
CA VAL A 66 -8.44 11.42 7.82
C VAL A 66 -8.01 12.84 8.18
N ASN A 67 -6.77 13.17 7.82
CA ASN A 67 -6.14 14.45 8.08
C ASN A 67 -5.38 14.91 6.82
N TYR A 68 -5.55 16.16 6.41
CA TYR A 68 -4.95 16.72 5.18
C TYR A 68 -3.93 17.78 5.50
N SER A 69 -2.86 17.83 4.70
CA SER A 69 -1.89 18.90 4.72
C SER A 69 -2.46 20.23 4.20
N ASP A 70 -3.29 20.17 3.16
CA ASP A 70 -3.80 21.34 2.44
C ASP A 70 -5.02 21.00 1.58
N ALA A 71 -5.59 22.02 0.92
CA ALA A 71 -6.83 21.86 0.16
C ALA A 71 -6.70 21.20 -1.22
N GLY A 72 -5.50 21.15 -1.78
CA GLY A 72 -5.18 20.49 -3.03
C GLY A 72 -4.81 19.02 -2.87
N ALA A 73 -4.60 18.54 -1.64
CA ALA A 73 -4.17 17.17 -1.37
C ALA A 73 -5.24 16.13 -1.77
N PHE A 74 -4.78 15.06 -2.41
CA PHE A 74 -5.56 13.86 -2.71
C PHE A 74 -5.10 12.73 -1.79
N ASN A 75 -6.04 12.11 -1.09
CA ASN A 75 -5.72 10.99 -0.21
C ASN A 75 -6.66 9.82 -0.48
N TRP A 76 -6.13 8.62 -0.32
CA TRP A 76 -6.93 7.40 -0.24
C TRP A 76 -6.40 6.52 0.87
N MET A 77 -7.32 5.77 1.45
CA MET A 77 -7.04 4.79 2.50
C MET A 77 -7.50 3.44 1.98
N ASP A 78 -6.58 2.48 1.90
CA ASP A 78 -6.90 1.09 1.59
C ASP A 78 -6.91 0.27 2.89
N ILE A 79 -7.81 -0.70 2.97
CA ILE A 79 -7.79 -1.76 3.98
C ILE A 79 -8.13 -3.08 3.32
N ILE A 80 -7.39 -4.12 3.69
CA ILE A 80 -7.64 -5.49 3.29
C ILE A 80 -8.11 -6.25 4.53
N LEU A 81 -9.29 -6.86 4.44
CA LEU A 81 -9.89 -7.61 5.54
C LEU A 81 -10.66 -8.84 5.02
N VAL A 82 -10.87 -9.80 5.92
CA VAL A 82 -11.91 -10.81 5.78
C VAL A 82 -13.21 -10.23 6.34
N VAL A 83 -14.30 -10.29 5.57
CA VAL A 83 -15.59 -9.75 6.02
C VAL A 83 -16.31 -10.75 6.93
N PRO A 84 -16.83 -10.32 8.08
CA PRO A 84 -17.45 -11.22 9.05
C PRO A 84 -18.90 -11.58 8.72
N THR A 85 -19.56 -10.82 7.85
CA THR A 85 -20.96 -11.01 7.46
C THR A 85 -21.13 -10.71 5.95
N ASP A 86 -22.37 -10.74 5.46
CA ASP A 86 -22.75 -10.39 4.08
C ASP A 86 -22.80 -8.86 3.83
N TYR A 87 -22.44 -8.06 4.83
CA TYR A 87 -22.32 -6.61 4.71
C TYR A 87 -21.07 -6.06 5.41
N LEU A 88 -20.68 -4.86 5.02
CA LEU A 88 -19.62 -4.10 5.67
C LEU A 88 -20.06 -2.64 5.79
N GLN A 89 -19.92 -2.09 7.00
CA GLN A 89 -20.18 -0.67 7.22
C GLN A 89 -18.89 0.13 7.18
N VAL A 90 -18.86 1.19 6.38
CA VAL A 90 -17.79 2.18 6.36
C VAL A 90 -18.33 3.48 6.94
N CYS A 91 -17.81 3.88 8.09
CA CYS A 91 -18.34 5.00 8.85
C CYS A 91 -17.33 6.14 8.95
N LEU A 92 -17.82 7.36 8.68
CA LEU A 92 -17.12 8.62 8.90
C LEU A 92 -17.60 9.19 10.24
N VAL A 93 -16.70 9.38 11.18
CA VAL A 93 -17.00 9.84 12.55
C VAL A 93 -16.47 11.25 12.74
N ASN A 94 -17.37 12.17 13.07
CA ASN A 94 -17.08 13.59 13.21
C ASN A 94 -16.35 13.87 14.53
N LYS A 95 -15.24 14.61 14.47
CA LYS A 95 -14.45 15.05 15.64
C LYS A 95 -14.72 16.50 16.05
N GLY A 96 -15.71 17.15 15.44
CA GLY A 96 -15.99 18.58 15.61
C GLY A 96 -15.01 19.49 14.86
N MET A 97 -14.17 18.93 13.98
CA MET A 97 -13.13 19.65 13.25
C MET A 97 -13.49 19.81 11.77
N GLY A 98 -14.70 20.30 11.50
CA GLY A 98 -15.25 20.43 10.15
C GLY A 98 -16.13 19.24 9.74
N ASN A 99 -16.75 19.32 8.56
CA ASN A 99 -17.70 18.31 8.10
C ASN A 99 -16.99 17.13 7.45
N PRO A 100 -17.17 15.89 7.96
CA PRO A 100 -16.65 14.71 7.27
C PRO A 100 -17.15 14.65 5.83
N PHE A 101 -16.31 14.16 4.92
CA PHE A 101 -16.67 14.04 3.51
C PHE A 101 -16.00 12.83 2.86
N ILE A 102 -16.49 12.41 1.69
CA ILE A 102 -15.90 11.34 0.90
C ILE A 102 -16.11 11.61 -0.60
N SER A 103 -15.08 11.37 -1.41
CA SER A 103 -15.15 11.50 -2.88
C SER A 103 -15.41 10.16 -3.58
N GLY A 104 -15.01 9.05 -2.96
CA GLY A 104 -15.30 7.73 -3.50
C GLY A 104 -15.14 6.62 -2.47
N LEU A 105 -15.88 5.54 -2.66
CA LEU A 105 -15.77 4.32 -1.89
C LEU A 105 -15.73 3.14 -2.87
N ASP A 106 -14.62 2.40 -2.88
CA ASP A 106 -14.47 1.18 -3.69
C ASP A 106 -14.47 -0.05 -2.81
N LEU A 107 -14.97 -1.13 -3.39
CA LEU A 107 -14.94 -2.46 -2.83
C LEU A 107 -14.51 -3.43 -3.93
N ARG A 108 -13.42 -4.16 -3.70
CA ARG A 108 -12.87 -5.14 -4.63
C ARG A 108 -12.75 -6.50 -3.94
N PRO A 109 -13.40 -7.56 -4.45
CA PRO A 109 -13.16 -8.90 -3.94
C PRO A 109 -11.73 -9.32 -4.27
N LEU A 110 -11.09 -10.01 -3.33
CA LEU A 110 -9.77 -10.60 -3.52
C LEU A 110 -9.86 -12.13 -3.40
N ASN A 111 -8.99 -12.83 -4.12
CA ASN A 111 -8.81 -14.26 -3.91
C ASN A 111 -8.35 -14.50 -2.45
N THR A 112 -8.94 -15.50 -1.79
CA THR A 112 -8.71 -15.79 -0.37
C THR A 112 -7.26 -16.12 -0.06
N THR A 113 -6.51 -16.64 -1.04
CA THR A 113 -5.07 -16.96 -0.92
C THR A 113 -4.17 -15.72 -0.93
N LEU A 114 -4.64 -14.58 -1.41
CA LEU A 114 -3.83 -13.35 -1.48
C LEU A 114 -3.72 -12.68 -0.11
N TYR A 115 -2.57 -12.10 0.22
CA TYR A 115 -2.30 -11.47 1.52
C TYR A 115 -2.63 -12.42 2.70
N PRO A 116 -1.88 -13.52 2.89
CA PRO A 116 -2.17 -14.56 3.89
C PRO A 116 -2.18 -14.05 5.33
N GLU A 117 -1.59 -12.89 5.59
CA GLU A 117 -1.58 -12.19 6.87
C GLU A 117 -2.97 -11.65 7.26
N VAL A 118 -3.89 -11.54 6.29
CA VAL A 118 -5.27 -11.10 6.53
C VAL A 118 -6.17 -12.29 6.83
N ASN A 119 -6.82 -12.25 7.99
CA ASN A 119 -7.74 -13.29 8.47
C ASN A 119 -8.89 -12.66 9.29
N ALA A 120 -9.76 -13.47 9.87
CA ALA A 120 -10.94 -12.99 10.62
C ALA A 120 -10.60 -12.07 11.81
N SER A 121 -9.40 -12.19 12.38
CA SER A 121 -8.94 -11.41 13.54
C SER A 121 -7.98 -10.28 13.17
N GLN A 122 -7.57 -10.17 11.90
CA GLN A 122 -6.47 -9.28 11.50
C GLN A 122 -6.67 -8.72 10.10
N SER A 123 -6.51 -7.40 9.97
CA SER A 123 -6.54 -6.63 8.73
C SER A 123 -5.21 -5.97 8.42
N LEU A 124 -5.02 -5.59 7.16
CA LEU A 124 -3.90 -4.78 6.70
C LEU A 124 -4.42 -3.43 6.21
N VAL A 125 -4.01 -2.34 6.87
CA VAL A 125 -4.32 -0.97 6.45
C VAL A 125 -3.13 -0.41 5.68
N LEU A 126 -3.34 0.04 4.44
CA LEU A 126 -2.29 0.71 3.69
C LEU A 126 -2.04 2.09 4.28
N VAL A 127 -0.82 2.33 4.69
CA VAL A 127 -0.45 3.53 5.43
C VAL A 127 0.04 4.59 4.47
N ASN A 128 -0.49 5.81 4.53
CA ASN A 128 0.00 6.97 3.77
C ASN A 128 0.30 6.67 2.28
N SER A 129 -0.54 5.86 1.63
CA SER A 129 -0.34 5.41 0.25
C SER A 129 1.03 4.74 -0.01
N ASN A 130 1.62 4.07 0.99
CA ASN A 130 2.93 3.40 0.92
C ASN A 130 2.91 2.10 0.08
N ARG A 131 2.43 2.18 -1.15
CA ARG A 131 2.51 1.13 -2.17
C ARG A 131 3.17 1.74 -3.40
N PHE A 132 4.41 1.31 -3.66
CA PHE A 132 5.26 1.99 -4.61
C PHE A 132 5.87 1.08 -5.67
N HIS A 133 6.07 1.62 -6.86
CA HIS A 133 6.93 1.05 -7.89
C HIS A 133 8.15 1.94 -8.12
N MET A 134 9.23 1.36 -8.64
CA MET A 134 10.48 2.06 -8.92
C MET A 134 10.55 2.57 -10.36
N GLY A 135 9.41 2.88 -10.97
CA GLY A 135 9.29 3.44 -12.32
C GLY A 135 9.89 4.83 -12.48
N PRO A 136 9.82 5.41 -13.70
CA PRO A 136 10.24 6.78 -13.93
C PRO A 136 9.50 7.77 -13.01
N THR A 137 10.16 8.89 -12.69
CA THR A 137 9.67 9.93 -11.76
C THR A 137 8.67 10.90 -12.38
N ASP A 138 7.95 10.47 -13.41
CA ASP A 138 6.95 11.27 -14.12
C ASP A 138 5.58 11.31 -13.39
N ASN A 139 5.58 11.03 -12.08
CA ASN A 139 4.38 10.83 -11.28
C ASN A 139 3.40 9.82 -11.89
N SER A 140 3.91 8.82 -12.63
CA SER A 140 3.09 7.73 -13.12
C SER A 140 2.40 7.01 -11.98
N ILE A 141 1.12 6.71 -12.20
CA ILE A 141 0.29 5.92 -11.29
C ILE A 141 -0.09 4.65 -12.03
N ILE A 142 0.28 3.50 -11.48
CA ILE A 142 -0.18 2.21 -11.97
C ILE A 142 -1.41 1.80 -11.16
N ARG A 143 -2.51 1.54 -11.86
CA ARG A 143 -3.80 1.12 -11.30
C ARG A 143 -4.60 0.36 -12.34
N TYR A 144 -5.85 0.00 -12.05
CA TYR A 144 -6.76 -0.61 -13.02
C TYR A 144 -6.80 0.19 -14.35
N PRO A 145 -6.74 -0.46 -15.52
CA PRO A 145 -6.81 -1.92 -15.74
C PRO A 145 -5.46 -2.66 -15.63
N SER A 146 -4.34 -1.95 -15.49
CA SER A 146 -3.00 -2.57 -15.41
C SER A 146 -2.78 -3.40 -14.15
N ASP A 147 -3.48 -3.05 -13.06
CA ASP A 147 -3.62 -3.88 -11.86
C ASP A 147 -5.08 -4.34 -11.74
N PRO A 148 -5.40 -5.63 -12.01
CA PRO A 148 -6.76 -6.15 -11.90
C PRO A 148 -7.36 -6.08 -10.49
N LEU A 149 -6.51 -6.02 -9.45
CA LEU A 149 -6.95 -5.86 -8.06
C LEU A 149 -7.25 -4.39 -7.71
N ASP A 150 -7.08 -3.47 -8.68
CA ASP A 150 -7.31 -2.04 -8.56
C ASP A 150 -6.54 -1.39 -7.40
N ARG A 151 -5.38 -1.97 -7.04
CA ARG A 151 -4.42 -1.30 -6.16
C ARG A 151 -3.82 -0.11 -6.89
N ILE A 152 -3.56 0.96 -6.14
CA ILE A 152 -2.88 2.14 -6.66
C ILE A 152 -1.41 2.02 -6.25
N TRP A 153 -0.52 2.11 -7.23
CA TRP A 153 0.92 2.16 -7.06
C TRP A 153 1.43 3.51 -7.54
N THR A 154 2.23 4.17 -6.71
CA THR A 154 2.86 5.46 -7.03
C THR A 154 4.36 5.30 -7.19
N THR A 155 5.03 6.24 -7.85
CA THR A 155 6.48 6.20 -7.98
C THR A 155 7.17 6.51 -6.64
N TYR A 156 8.16 5.71 -6.25
CA TYR A 156 9.10 6.06 -5.18
C TYR A 156 10.40 6.67 -5.71
N ASN A 157 10.69 7.88 -5.23
CA ASN A 157 11.80 8.71 -5.69
C ASN A 157 12.78 9.11 -4.58
N ALA A 158 12.65 8.55 -3.37
CA ALA A 158 13.49 8.91 -2.22
C ALA A 158 14.76 8.04 -2.06
N ILE A 159 15.04 7.11 -2.97
CA ILE A 159 16.31 6.35 -2.96
C ILE A 159 17.42 7.27 -3.51
N PRO A 160 18.44 7.63 -2.68
CA PRO A 160 19.49 8.54 -3.10
C PRO A 160 20.35 7.96 -4.24
N ASN A 161 20.70 8.80 -5.21
CA ASN A 161 21.62 8.45 -6.30
C ASN A 161 21.25 7.16 -7.07
N CYS A 162 19.96 6.78 -7.08
CA CYS A 162 19.52 5.61 -7.83
C CYS A 162 19.43 5.91 -9.33
N THR A 163 19.75 4.90 -10.12
CA THR A 163 19.46 4.86 -11.55
C THR A 163 18.23 3.99 -11.76
N LYS A 164 17.31 4.43 -12.63
CA LYS A 164 16.14 3.65 -13.02
C LYS A 164 16.47 2.81 -14.25
N ILE A 165 16.08 1.55 -14.24
CA ILE A 165 16.24 0.62 -15.36
C ILE A 165 14.90 -0.05 -15.66
N SER A 166 14.73 -0.48 -16.91
CA SER A 166 13.49 -1.09 -17.39
C SER A 166 13.81 -2.40 -18.11
N ALA A 167 12.95 -3.40 -17.96
CA ALA A 167 12.99 -4.60 -18.78
C ALA A 167 12.52 -4.28 -20.20
N THR A 168 13.08 -4.97 -21.20
CA THR A 168 12.65 -4.87 -22.61
C THR A 168 11.64 -5.95 -22.99
N SER A 169 11.41 -6.91 -22.09
CA SER A 169 10.51 -8.04 -22.26
C SER A 169 9.44 -8.06 -21.15
N PRO A 170 8.32 -8.77 -21.35
CA PRO A 170 7.27 -8.89 -20.35
C PRO A 170 7.77 -9.52 -19.04
N MET A 171 7.27 -9.00 -17.92
CA MET A 171 7.49 -9.57 -16.59
C MET A 171 6.47 -10.67 -16.29
N HIS A 172 6.89 -11.66 -15.51
CA HIS A 172 6.06 -12.79 -15.10
C HIS A 172 6.05 -12.94 -13.58
N ASN A 173 4.93 -13.42 -13.04
CA ASN A 173 4.83 -13.77 -11.63
C ASN A 173 5.17 -15.24 -11.41
N ASN A 174 5.74 -15.54 -10.24
CA ASN A 174 5.90 -16.91 -9.81
C ASN A 174 4.54 -17.56 -9.49
N LEU A 175 4.41 -18.86 -9.74
CA LEU A 175 3.17 -19.62 -9.47
C LEU A 175 2.73 -19.63 -7.99
N ARG A 176 3.65 -19.29 -7.08
CA ARG A 176 3.43 -19.21 -5.63
C ARG A 176 3.32 -17.77 -5.14
N ASP A 177 3.11 -16.82 -6.04
CA ASP A 177 2.88 -15.44 -5.66
C ASP A 177 1.54 -15.31 -4.90
N VAL A 178 1.62 -14.80 -3.67
CA VAL A 178 0.46 -14.60 -2.78
C VAL A 178 0.12 -13.12 -2.63
N TYR A 179 0.76 -12.24 -3.38
CA TYR A 179 0.41 -10.82 -3.45
C TYR A 179 0.03 -10.39 -4.87
N ASP A 180 0.33 -11.21 -5.87
CA ASP A 180 -0.08 -11.01 -7.27
C ASP A 180 0.35 -9.63 -7.80
N VAL A 181 1.63 -9.30 -7.67
CA VAL A 181 2.15 -8.00 -8.07
C VAL A 181 1.99 -7.80 -9.59
N PRO A 182 1.51 -6.66 -10.11
CA PRO A 182 1.28 -6.53 -11.55
C PRO A 182 2.59 -6.55 -12.35
N PRO A 183 2.65 -7.21 -13.53
CA PRO A 183 3.82 -7.16 -14.41
C PRO A 183 4.27 -5.72 -14.74
N SER A 184 3.32 -4.80 -14.90
CA SER A 184 3.57 -3.37 -15.15
C SER A 184 4.33 -2.68 -14.01
N VAL A 185 4.07 -3.07 -12.76
CA VAL A 185 4.79 -2.61 -11.57
C VAL A 185 6.22 -3.14 -11.57
N MET A 186 6.39 -4.39 -12.01
CA MET A 186 7.69 -5.08 -12.03
C MET A 186 8.58 -4.69 -13.21
N GLN A 187 8.03 -3.99 -14.22
CA GLN A 187 8.74 -3.61 -15.46
C GLN A 187 9.96 -2.72 -15.21
N ASN A 188 9.96 -1.97 -14.10
CA ASN A 188 10.99 -1.01 -13.75
C ASN A 188 11.62 -1.34 -12.41
N ALA A 189 12.87 -0.90 -12.25
CA ALA A 189 13.59 -1.04 -11.00
C ALA A 189 14.54 0.12 -10.73
N ALA A 190 14.84 0.32 -9.45
CA ALA A 190 15.94 1.16 -8.99
C ALA A 190 17.18 0.29 -8.77
N THR A 191 18.32 0.78 -9.24
CA THR A 191 19.67 0.23 -9.00
C THR A 191 20.60 1.39 -8.64
N VAL A 192 21.84 1.11 -8.25
CA VAL A 192 22.86 2.13 -7.91
C VAL A 192 24.20 1.78 -8.55
N ASN A 193 25.11 2.76 -8.65
CA ASN A 193 26.52 2.51 -8.99
C ASN A 193 27.35 2.26 -7.71
N SER A 194 26.86 1.36 -6.85
CA SER A 194 27.43 1.05 -5.53
C SER A 194 27.15 -0.41 -5.17
N SER A 195 27.85 -0.94 -4.18
CA SER A 195 27.56 -2.27 -3.62
C SER A 195 26.33 -2.30 -2.72
N ARG A 196 25.68 -1.16 -2.44
CA ARG A 196 24.52 -1.12 -1.55
C ARG A 196 23.49 -0.06 -1.94
N ILE A 197 22.22 -0.41 -1.77
CA ILE A 197 21.08 0.52 -1.80
C ILE A 197 20.66 0.74 -0.35
N ASP A 198 20.65 1.99 0.11
CA ASP A 198 20.14 2.35 1.43
C ASP A 198 19.05 3.40 1.30
N PHE A 199 17.98 3.20 2.05
CA PHE A 199 16.95 4.20 2.21
C PHE A 199 16.26 4.08 3.56
N SER A 200 15.70 5.20 3.99
CA SER A 200 14.79 5.26 5.12
C SER A 200 13.36 5.18 4.61
N TRP A 201 12.53 4.41 5.29
CA TRP A 201 11.11 4.31 4.97
C TRP A 201 10.28 4.56 6.22
N ASN A 202 9.59 5.70 6.22
CA ASN A 202 8.75 6.13 7.33
C ASN A 202 7.28 5.78 7.01
N PRO A 203 6.51 5.21 7.97
CA PRO A 203 5.07 5.04 7.81
C PRO A 203 4.33 6.37 7.59
N SER A 204 4.83 7.47 8.14
CA SER A 204 4.29 8.83 8.04
C SER A 204 2.81 8.92 8.46
N ASP A 205 2.43 8.15 9.48
CA ASP A 205 1.06 8.07 10.01
C ASP A 205 1.02 8.60 11.44
N PRO A 206 0.15 9.57 11.77
CA PRO A 206 -0.03 10.06 13.15
C PRO A 206 -0.45 8.95 14.14
N SER A 207 -1.06 7.87 13.65
CA SER A 207 -1.42 6.68 14.42
C SER A 207 -0.29 5.64 14.54
N ALA A 208 0.92 5.96 14.03
CA ALA A 208 2.13 5.18 14.25
C ALA A 208 2.49 5.18 15.73
N ASN A 209 2.07 4.13 16.43
CA ASN A 209 2.48 3.84 17.79
C ASN A 209 3.64 2.84 17.74
N ILE A 210 4.62 2.97 18.64
CA ILE A 210 5.68 1.96 18.84
C ILE A 210 5.13 0.57 19.14
N ASN A 211 3.89 0.48 19.62
CA ASN A 211 3.17 -0.76 19.90
C ASN A 211 2.51 -1.37 18.65
N SER A 212 2.42 -0.63 17.55
CA SER A 212 1.89 -1.12 16.29
C SER A 212 2.82 -2.17 15.65
N LYS A 213 2.29 -2.98 14.76
CA LYS A 213 3.07 -3.87 13.88
C LYS A 213 2.88 -3.44 12.45
N TYR A 214 3.94 -3.47 11.68
CA TYR A 214 3.88 -3.19 10.25
C TYR A 214 4.26 -4.42 9.45
N PHE A 215 3.68 -4.56 8.28
CA PHE A 215 3.95 -5.65 7.35
C PHE A 215 4.50 -5.05 6.07
N PHE A 216 5.73 -5.43 5.71
CA PHE A 216 6.37 -4.94 4.50
C PHE A 216 6.45 -6.05 3.46
N ILE A 217 6.43 -5.65 2.20
CA ILE A 217 6.73 -6.49 1.05
C ILE A 217 7.73 -5.73 0.18
N PHE A 218 8.82 -6.38 -0.21
CA PHE A 218 9.78 -5.88 -1.19
C PHE A 218 9.80 -6.82 -2.38
N TYR A 219 9.68 -6.25 -3.58
CA TYR A 219 9.60 -7.01 -4.83
C TYR A 219 10.87 -6.83 -5.66
N PHE A 220 11.29 -7.94 -6.26
CA PHE A 220 12.54 -8.04 -7.00
C PHE A 220 12.37 -8.88 -8.25
N ALA A 221 13.04 -8.48 -9.33
CA ALA A 221 13.28 -9.30 -10.50
C ALA A 221 14.58 -8.85 -11.18
N GLU A 222 15.21 -9.73 -11.95
CA GLU A 222 16.29 -9.30 -12.85
C GLU A 222 15.67 -8.87 -14.19
N LEU A 223 15.95 -7.64 -14.62
CA LEU A 223 15.28 -7.01 -15.77
C LEU A 223 16.08 -7.19 -17.05
N GLN A 224 17.38 -7.44 -16.93
CA GLN A 224 18.31 -7.49 -18.04
C GLN A 224 18.90 -8.89 -18.16
N HIS A 225 19.10 -9.32 -19.40
CA HIS A 225 19.83 -10.56 -19.63
C HIS A 225 21.30 -10.35 -19.27
N VAL A 226 21.68 -10.76 -18.07
CA VAL A 226 23.04 -10.61 -17.56
C VAL A 226 23.97 -11.62 -18.25
N PRO A 227 25.19 -11.23 -18.68
CA PRO A 227 26.16 -12.17 -19.22
C PRO A 227 26.44 -13.32 -18.24
N SER A 228 26.84 -14.50 -18.74
CA SER A 228 26.98 -15.72 -17.91
C SER A 228 27.91 -15.62 -16.69
N LYS A 229 28.82 -14.63 -16.66
CA LYS A 229 29.73 -14.36 -15.54
C LYS A 229 29.25 -13.25 -14.60
N ALA A 230 28.24 -12.48 -15.00
CA ALA A 230 27.73 -11.39 -14.20
C ALA A 230 26.66 -11.91 -13.24
N VAL A 231 26.79 -11.57 -11.95
CA VAL A 231 25.90 -12.04 -10.89
C VAL A 231 25.39 -10.85 -10.10
N ARG A 232 24.06 -10.75 -10.00
CA ARG A 232 23.40 -9.89 -9.02
C ARG A 232 23.03 -10.73 -7.81
N GLN A 233 23.70 -10.51 -6.69
CA GLN A 233 23.44 -11.25 -5.46
C GLN A 233 23.61 -10.36 -4.24
N PHE A 234 22.58 -10.26 -3.41
CA PHE A 234 22.57 -9.35 -2.28
C PHE A 234 21.77 -9.88 -1.08
N ASP A 235 22.06 -9.33 0.09
CA ASP A 235 21.29 -9.50 1.30
C ASP A 235 20.29 -8.36 1.48
N ILE A 236 19.14 -8.68 2.07
CA ILE A 236 18.03 -7.76 2.35
C ILE A 236 17.99 -7.56 3.85
N ILE A 237 18.25 -6.34 4.29
CA ILE A 237 18.39 -5.99 5.70
C ILE A 237 17.36 -4.93 6.03
N VAL A 238 16.51 -5.19 7.03
CA VAL A 238 15.59 -4.20 7.60
C VAL A 238 15.90 -4.04 9.08
N ASN A 239 16.19 -2.81 9.51
CA ASN A 239 16.60 -2.50 10.89
C ASN A 239 17.72 -3.41 11.42
N ASN A 240 18.80 -3.55 10.64
CA ASN A 240 19.95 -4.41 10.95
C ASN A 240 19.65 -5.92 11.05
N LYS A 241 18.45 -6.37 10.66
CA LYS A 241 18.08 -7.78 10.59
C LYS A 241 18.03 -8.25 9.13
N THR A 242 18.82 -9.27 8.81
CA THR A 242 18.77 -9.92 7.49
C THR A 242 17.50 -10.75 7.34
N TRP A 243 16.77 -10.56 6.24
CA TRP A 243 15.48 -11.21 5.97
C TRP A 243 15.62 -12.50 5.15
N ASN A 244 16.61 -12.57 4.28
CA ASN A 244 16.91 -13.76 3.48
C ASN A 244 17.85 -14.71 4.25
N SER A 245 17.57 -16.01 4.20
CA SER A 245 18.40 -17.04 4.87
C SER A 245 19.69 -17.36 4.12
N ARG A 246 19.74 -17.04 2.82
CA ARG A 246 20.90 -17.16 1.93
C ARG A 246 20.92 -15.96 1.00
N PRO A 247 22.08 -15.51 0.51
CA PRO A 247 22.15 -14.40 -0.43
C PRO A 247 21.19 -14.58 -1.60
N TYR A 248 20.44 -13.53 -1.90
CA TYR A 248 19.36 -13.59 -2.87
C TYR A 248 19.83 -13.17 -4.26
N THR A 249 19.49 -13.97 -5.27
CA THR A 249 19.72 -13.67 -6.69
C THR A 249 18.35 -13.59 -7.39
N PRO A 250 17.94 -12.40 -7.87
CA PRO A 250 16.70 -12.26 -8.63
C PRO A 250 16.70 -13.10 -9.90
N THR A 251 15.54 -13.63 -10.27
CA THR A 251 15.38 -14.42 -11.51
C THR A 251 15.06 -13.49 -12.67
N PHE A 252 15.65 -13.76 -13.85
CA PHE A 252 15.44 -12.96 -15.05
C PHE A 252 13.97 -12.99 -15.47
N LEU A 253 13.32 -11.83 -15.51
CA LEU A 253 11.91 -11.59 -15.86
C LEU A 253 10.86 -12.24 -14.94
N PHE A 254 11.27 -12.84 -13.82
CA PHE A 254 10.35 -13.43 -12.85
C PHE A 254 10.34 -12.64 -11.54
N ALA A 255 9.18 -12.10 -11.20
CA ALA A 255 8.92 -11.39 -9.97
C ALA A 255 8.95 -12.33 -8.77
N ASN A 256 9.68 -11.94 -7.74
CA ASN A 256 9.69 -12.59 -6.45
C ASN A 256 9.66 -11.53 -5.35
N TYR A 257 9.40 -11.93 -4.11
CA TYR A 257 9.25 -11.02 -2.99
C TYR A 257 9.96 -11.51 -1.73
N PHE A 258 10.24 -10.57 -0.84
CA PHE A 258 10.49 -10.84 0.57
C PHE A 258 9.50 -10.02 1.39
N SER A 259 8.82 -10.67 2.31
CA SER A 259 7.85 -10.02 3.19
C SER A 259 8.11 -10.37 4.65
N GLY A 260 7.63 -9.53 5.55
CA GLY A 260 7.83 -9.74 6.98
C GLY A 260 7.11 -8.72 7.84
N VAL A 261 6.74 -9.15 9.05
CA VAL A 261 6.19 -8.28 10.08
C VAL A 261 7.33 -7.71 10.92
N VAL A 262 7.29 -6.40 11.13
CA VAL A 262 8.25 -5.64 11.95
C VAL A 262 7.52 -4.88 13.05
N GLN A 263 8.24 -4.60 14.13
CA GLN A 263 7.73 -3.77 15.23
C GLN A 263 7.65 -2.31 14.79
N GLY A 264 6.63 -1.60 15.28
CA GLY A 264 6.40 -0.18 15.05
C GLY A 264 7.59 0.70 15.44
N MET A 265 8.06 1.49 14.49
CA MET A 265 9.09 2.51 14.68
C MET A 265 8.75 3.75 13.85
N GLU A 266 9.30 4.91 14.26
CA GLU A 266 9.13 6.17 13.51
C GLU A 266 9.73 6.10 12.11
N ASN A 267 10.82 5.35 11.94
CA ASN A 267 11.48 5.21 10.66
C ASN A 267 12.19 3.86 10.58
N TYR A 268 12.16 3.24 9.41
CA TYR A 268 12.80 1.94 9.17
C TYR A 268 14.00 2.12 8.25
N SER A 269 15.14 1.52 8.61
CA SER A 269 16.28 1.45 7.70
C SER A 269 16.15 0.21 6.83
N VAL A 270 16.25 0.39 5.51
CA VAL A 270 16.28 -0.69 4.54
C VAL A 270 17.59 -0.62 3.78
N SER A 271 18.31 -1.74 3.76
CA SER A 271 19.57 -1.89 3.05
C SER A 271 19.53 -3.14 2.18
N LEU A 272 19.85 -2.99 0.90
CA LEU A 272 20.15 -4.10 0.00
C LEU A 272 21.66 -4.09 -0.20
N VAL A 273 22.36 -5.16 0.19
CA VAL A 273 23.84 -5.18 0.24
C VAL A 273 24.38 -6.29 -0.63
N ALA A 274 25.09 -5.93 -1.70
CA ALA A 274 25.72 -6.86 -2.60
C ALA A 274 26.75 -7.74 -1.86
N THR A 275 26.73 -9.03 -2.16
CA THR A 275 27.73 -9.96 -1.61
C THR A 275 29.09 -9.77 -2.27
N LYS A 276 30.13 -10.38 -1.67
CA LYS A 276 31.49 -10.40 -2.26
C LYS A 276 31.55 -11.04 -3.65
N ASN A 277 30.60 -11.92 -3.97
CA ASN A 277 30.54 -12.63 -5.26
C ASN A 277 29.76 -11.84 -6.32
N ALA A 278 29.05 -10.78 -5.93
CA ALA A 278 28.25 -10.00 -6.84
C ALA A 278 29.12 -9.08 -7.69
N THR A 279 28.88 -9.11 -9.00
CA THR A 279 29.50 -8.20 -9.97
C THR A 279 28.56 -7.09 -10.40
N LEU A 280 27.28 -7.20 -10.00
CA LEU A 280 26.24 -6.22 -10.28
C LEU A 280 25.68 -5.66 -8.97
N PRO A 281 25.30 -4.38 -8.96
CA PRO A 281 24.69 -3.74 -7.79
C PRO A 281 23.35 -4.39 -7.39
N PRO A 282 22.81 -4.14 -6.20
CA PRO A 282 21.46 -4.58 -5.84
C PRO A 282 20.38 -3.92 -6.71
N ILE A 283 19.16 -4.44 -6.64
CA ILE A 283 18.01 -3.94 -7.42
C ILE A 283 16.75 -3.96 -6.56
N LEU A 284 15.81 -3.06 -6.80
CA LEU A 284 14.48 -3.05 -6.18
C LEU A 284 13.42 -2.65 -7.21
N ASN A 285 12.34 -3.41 -7.34
CA ASN A 285 11.29 -3.14 -8.34
C ASN A 285 10.11 -2.38 -7.73
N ALA A 286 9.65 -2.82 -6.55
CA ALA A 286 8.47 -2.28 -5.90
C ALA A 286 8.47 -2.60 -4.41
N MET A 287 7.60 -1.95 -3.65
CA MET A 287 7.46 -2.21 -2.22
C MET A 287 6.08 -1.79 -1.69
N GLU A 288 5.63 -2.46 -0.63
CA GLU A 288 4.38 -2.19 0.08
C GLU A 288 4.59 -2.12 1.59
N MET A 289 3.93 -1.20 2.28
CA MET A 289 3.90 -1.10 3.74
C MET A 289 2.46 -1.02 4.23
N TYR A 290 2.11 -1.93 5.13
CA TYR A 290 0.83 -1.98 5.80
C TYR A 290 0.98 -1.85 7.30
N LEU A 291 0.02 -1.21 7.94
CA LEU A 291 -0.22 -1.32 9.37
C LEU A 291 -1.09 -2.55 9.61
N VAL A 292 -0.62 -3.43 10.49
CA VAL A 292 -1.36 -4.62 10.91
C VAL A 292 -2.31 -4.23 12.03
N LYS A 293 -3.62 -4.39 11.79
CA LYS A 293 -4.66 -4.03 12.78
C LYS A 293 -5.49 -5.24 13.21
N PRO A 294 -5.67 -5.47 14.52
CA PRO A 294 -6.61 -6.47 15.00
C PRO A 294 -8.05 -6.05 14.65
N ILE A 295 -8.88 -7.04 14.33
CA ILE A 295 -10.32 -6.89 14.19
C ILE A 295 -10.93 -7.40 15.50
N THR A 296 -11.56 -6.50 16.24
CA THR A 296 -12.05 -6.74 17.61
C THR A 296 -13.56 -6.99 17.70
N ALA A 297 -14.31 -6.56 16.68
CA ALA A 297 -15.76 -6.71 16.66
C ALA A 297 -16.23 -7.44 15.40
N VAL A 298 -16.98 -8.52 15.62
CA VAL A 298 -17.97 -9.06 14.68
C VAL A 298 -19.11 -8.04 14.66
N ALA A 299 -19.63 -7.69 13.48
CA ALA A 299 -20.74 -6.74 13.39
C ALA A 299 -21.89 -7.19 14.32
N THR A 300 -22.35 -6.30 15.21
CA THR A 300 -23.56 -6.56 16.00
C THR A 300 -24.76 -6.56 15.07
N ASP A 301 -25.68 -7.48 15.30
CA ASP A 301 -26.87 -7.69 14.48
C ASP A 301 -27.73 -6.41 14.53
N PRO A 302 -28.27 -5.92 13.40
CA PRO A 302 -29.29 -4.87 13.42
C PRO A 302 -30.54 -5.21 14.26
N GLU A 303 -30.75 -6.47 14.68
CA GLU A 303 -31.81 -6.86 15.62
C GLU A 303 -31.49 -6.61 17.11
N ASP A 304 -30.26 -6.19 17.47
CA ASP A 304 -29.87 -5.88 18.86
C ASP A 304 -30.23 -4.44 19.30
N GLY A 305 -31.23 -3.81 18.68
CA GLY A 305 -31.65 -2.41 18.89
C GLY A 305 -33.11 -2.23 19.25
#